data_AF-A0A3D0R033-F1
#
_entry.id   AF-A0A3D0R033-F1
#
_cell.length_a   1.000
_cell.length_b   1.000
_cell.length_c   1.000
_cell.angle_alpha   90.00
_cell.angle_beta   90.00
_cell.angle_gamma   90.00
#
_symmetry.space_group_name_H-M   'P 1'
#
loop_
_entity.id
_entity.type
_entity.pdbx_description
1 polymer ?
#
loop_
_entity_poly.entity_id
_entity_poly.type
_entity_poly.pdbx_seq_one_letter_code
_entity_poly.pdbx_strand_id
1 'polypeptide(L)'
;MPSHHAHAAQPPDGAVDPDGDREAGAELPGTSAPERPTDPAVVAVSGGLLVAFVIAALVAPAATGEAVGTAFSAAARWFGPFWQFLLLATFLVAVTLAFARTGKVRLGGRDRPEYGRFQWTAMIMSTLLAGGGVFFAAGEPVQHFMNVPPHYSGDVEPGSAAAGDAALAQSFTHWGFLAWAVLGSLGAIVMMRGRERGLPLRPRTLLYPLLGDRVRHSRLGTAVDIICIVAVVAGTVG
;
A
#
# COMPACT_ATOMS: atom_id res chain seq x y z
N MET A 1 -0.39 -59.60 -31.85
CA MET A 1 0.14 -58.24 -32.08
C MET A 1 0.58 -57.66 -30.74
N PRO A 2 1.88 -57.39 -30.53
CA PRO A 2 2.42 -56.80 -29.30
C PRO A 2 2.66 -55.30 -29.46
N SER A 3 2.40 -54.50 -28.42
CA SER A 3 2.89 -53.11 -28.19
C SER A 3 2.04 -52.47 -27.08
N HIS A 4 2.51 -51.70 -26.10
CA HIS A 4 3.83 -51.25 -25.70
C HIS A 4 3.73 -50.92 -24.20
N HIS A 5 4.63 -51.46 -23.38
CA HIS A 5 4.95 -50.88 -22.09
C HIS A 5 5.68 -49.55 -22.33
N ALA A 6 5.12 -48.43 -21.90
CA ALA A 6 5.84 -47.16 -21.83
C ALA A 6 6.49 -47.05 -20.45
N HIS A 7 7.79 -47.29 -20.43
CA HIS A 7 8.69 -47.02 -19.31
C HIS A 7 8.57 -45.54 -18.90
N ALA A 8 8.21 -45.28 -17.64
CA ALA A 8 8.42 -43.97 -17.04
C ALA A 8 9.94 -43.73 -16.96
N ALA A 9 10.42 -42.71 -17.67
CA ALA A 9 11.81 -42.26 -17.56
C ALA A 9 11.99 -41.57 -16.21
N GLN A 10 12.82 -42.16 -15.36
CA GLN A 10 13.31 -41.57 -14.12
C GLN A 10 14.35 -40.51 -14.47
N PRO A 11 14.31 -39.29 -13.89
CA PRO A 11 15.31 -38.27 -14.20
C PRO A 11 16.67 -38.69 -13.63
N PRO A 12 17.79 -38.44 -14.35
CA PRO A 12 19.11 -38.83 -13.88
C PRO A 12 19.54 -38.01 -12.67
N ASP A 13 20.20 -38.70 -11.73
CA ASP A 13 20.88 -38.14 -10.57
C ASP A 13 21.93 -37.09 -10.99
N GLY A 14 21.96 -35.99 -10.25
CA GLY A 14 23.14 -35.19 -9.99
C GLY A 14 23.93 -34.68 -11.19
N ALA A 15 23.51 -33.55 -11.76
CA ALA A 15 24.43 -32.62 -12.42
C ALA A 15 24.62 -31.40 -11.51
N VAL A 16 25.72 -31.41 -10.75
CA VAL A 16 26.25 -30.21 -10.10
C VAL A 16 27.04 -29.47 -11.16
N ASP A 17 26.58 -28.27 -11.51
CA ASP A 17 27.34 -27.31 -12.33
C ASP A 17 28.54 -26.77 -11.51
N PRO A 18 29.79 -26.85 -12.00
CA PRO A 18 30.97 -26.40 -11.26
C PRO A 18 31.13 -24.87 -11.17
N ASP A 19 30.31 -24.06 -11.85
CA ASP A 19 30.34 -22.60 -11.74
C ASP A 19 29.13 -22.07 -10.95
N GLY A 20 29.39 -21.40 -9.82
CA GLY A 20 28.45 -21.08 -8.75
C GLY A 20 27.40 -19.99 -9.02
N ASP A 21 26.79 -19.98 -10.21
CA ASP A 21 25.79 -19.00 -10.59
C ASP A 21 24.40 -19.63 -10.51
N ARG A 22 23.63 -19.28 -9.46
CA ARG A 22 22.21 -19.66 -9.37
C ARG A 22 21.46 -18.99 -10.52
N GLU A 23 21.07 -19.77 -11.53
CA GLU A 23 20.04 -19.37 -12.48
C GLU A 23 18.76 -18.98 -11.74
N ALA A 24 18.56 -17.68 -11.60
CA ALA A 24 17.29 -17.09 -11.23
C ALA A 24 16.38 -17.19 -12.45
N GLY A 25 15.34 -18.03 -12.36
CA GLY A 25 14.18 -17.95 -13.24
C GLY A 25 14.15 -18.94 -14.41
N ALA A 26 14.14 -20.24 -14.14
CA ALA A 26 13.51 -21.18 -15.06
C ALA A 26 11.98 -21.04 -14.92
N GLU A 27 11.40 -20.12 -15.69
CA GLU A 27 9.95 -20.05 -15.88
C GLU A 27 9.48 -21.39 -16.50
N LEU A 28 8.64 -22.13 -15.78
CA LEU A 28 8.03 -23.35 -16.31
C LEU A 28 7.23 -23.01 -17.59
N PRO A 29 7.47 -23.69 -18.72
CA PRO A 29 6.74 -23.41 -19.95
C PRO A 29 5.25 -23.70 -19.75
N GLY A 30 4.39 -22.68 -19.92
CA GLY A 30 2.97 -22.90 -20.19
C GLY A 30 1.96 -22.61 -19.06
N THR A 31 2.27 -21.77 -18.07
CA THR A 31 1.21 -21.25 -17.15
C THR A 31 1.14 -19.73 -17.17
N SER A 32 0.82 -19.13 -18.32
CA SER A 32 0.25 -17.78 -18.31
C SER A 32 -1.07 -17.88 -17.56
N ALA A 33 -1.12 -17.31 -16.35
CA ALA A 33 -2.39 -17.16 -15.64
C ALA A 33 -3.37 -16.47 -16.61
N PRO A 34 -4.62 -16.96 -16.77
CA PRO A 34 -5.54 -16.42 -17.76
C PRO A 34 -5.63 -14.90 -17.59
N GLU A 35 -5.38 -14.17 -18.67
CA GLU A 35 -5.53 -12.71 -18.70
C GLU A 35 -6.94 -12.38 -18.22
N ARG A 36 -7.03 -11.74 -17.05
CA ARG A 36 -8.32 -11.32 -16.52
C ARG A 36 -8.70 -10.05 -17.26
N PRO A 37 -9.88 -9.98 -17.90
CA PRO A 37 -10.32 -8.78 -18.59
C PRO A 37 -10.23 -7.57 -17.66
N THR A 38 -9.61 -6.50 -18.15
CA THR A 38 -9.66 -5.18 -17.52
C THR A 38 -11.11 -4.72 -17.46
N ASP A 39 -11.50 -4.03 -16.38
CA ASP A 39 -12.85 -3.50 -16.24
C ASP A 39 -12.93 -2.19 -17.03
N PRO A 40 -13.57 -2.16 -18.22
CA PRO A 40 -13.50 -1.00 -19.11
C PRO A 40 -14.19 0.22 -18.51
N ALA A 41 -15.20 0.02 -17.66
CA ALA A 41 -15.88 1.12 -16.98
C ALA A 41 -14.96 1.78 -15.95
N VAL A 42 -14.19 1.00 -15.20
CA VAL A 42 -13.21 1.53 -14.25
C VAL A 42 -12.16 2.35 -15.00
N VAL A 43 -11.58 1.78 -16.06
CA VAL A 43 -10.54 2.46 -16.86
C VAL A 43 -11.05 3.74 -17.50
N ALA A 44 -12.22 3.70 -18.15
CA ALA A 44 -12.79 4.85 -18.83
C ALA A 44 -13.12 5.98 -17.84
N VAL A 45 -13.72 5.67 -16.68
CA VAL A 45 -14.09 6.68 -15.70
C VAL A 45 -12.87 7.24 -14.98
N SER A 46 -11.97 6.39 -14.46
CA SER A 46 -10.78 6.89 -13.75
C SER A 46 -9.84 7.65 -14.70
N GLY A 47 -9.60 7.11 -15.90
CA GLY A 47 -8.77 7.77 -16.92
C GLY A 47 -9.39 9.08 -17.38
N GLY A 48 -10.70 9.10 -17.63
CA GLY A 48 -11.43 10.31 -18.00
C GLY A 48 -11.36 11.40 -16.93
N LEU A 49 -11.53 11.04 -15.65
CA LEU A 49 -11.41 11.99 -14.53
C LEU A 49 -9.99 12.57 -14.42
N LEU A 50 -8.96 11.74 -14.59
CA LEU A 50 -7.57 12.19 -14.53
C LEU A 50 -7.23 13.12 -15.70
N VAL A 51 -7.63 12.76 -16.93
CA VAL A 51 -7.42 13.61 -18.12
C VAL A 51 -8.18 14.92 -17.98
N ALA A 52 -9.43 14.89 -17.51
CA ALA A 52 -10.22 16.10 -17.27
C ALA A 52 -9.56 17.02 -16.22
N PHE A 53 -9.01 16.45 -15.14
CA PHE A 53 -8.28 17.21 -14.13
C PHE A 53 -7.02 17.87 -14.72
N VAL A 54 -6.23 17.12 -15.49
CA VAL A 54 -5.03 17.66 -16.16
C VAL A 54 -5.40 18.79 -17.12
N ILE A 55 -6.46 18.63 -17.93
CA ILE A 55 -6.94 19.68 -18.83
C ILE A 55 -7.38 20.91 -18.04
N ALA A 56 -8.14 20.75 -16.96
CA ALA A 56 -8.56 21.86 -16.10
C ALA A 56 -7.36 22.61 -15.51
N ALA A 57 -6.35 21.87 -15.02
CA ALA A 57 -5.12 22.45 -14.47
C ALA A 57 -4.31 23.23 -15.52
N LEU A 58 -4.33 22.80 -16.79
CA LEU A 58 -3.63 23.49 -17.89
C LEU A 58 -4.39 24.72 -18.40
N VAL A 59 -5.72 24.64 -18.51
CA VAL A 59 -6.56 25.70 -19.08
C VAL A 59 -6.85 26.80 -18.06
N ALA A 60 -7.08 26.44 -16.80
CA ALA A 60 -7.44 27.36 -15.73
C ALA A 60 -6.69 27.03 -14.42
N PRO A 61 -5.35 27.22 -14.37
CA PRO A 61 -4.53 26.83 -13.23
C PRO A 61 -4.94 27.51 -11.92
N ALA A 62 -5.24 28.81 -11.95
CA ALA A 62 -5.63 29.56 -10.75
C ALA A 62 -6.95 29.05 -10.16
N ALA A 63 -7.99 28.90 -10.99
CA ALA A 63 -9.29 28.40 -10.56
C ALA A 63 -9.22 26.95 -10.08
N THR A 64 -8.42 26.10 -10.75
CA THR A 64 -8.20 24.72 -10.35
C THR A 64 -7.49 24.66 -8.98
N GLY A 65 -6.46 25.48 -8.78
CA GLY A 65 -5.74 25.58 -7.51
C GLY A 65 -6.64 26.04 -6.35
N GLU A 66 -7.49 27.04 -6.57
CA GLU A 66 -8.47 27.52 -5.58
C GLU A 66 -9.49 26.45 -5.22
N ALA A 67 -10.03 25.75 -6.22
CA ALA A 67 -10.97 24.65 -6.01
C ALA A 67 -10.33 23.51 -5.20
N VAL A 68 -9.09 23.12 -5.53
CA VAL A 68 -8.33 22.11 -4.78
C VAL A 68 -8.08 22.58 -3.34
N GLY A 69 -7.65 23.83 -3.13
CA GLY A 69 -7.40 24.38 -1.80
C GLY A 69 -8.66 24.44 -0.92
N THR A 70 -9.79 24.80 -1.53
CA THR A 70 -11.11 24.80 -0.87
C THR A 70 -11.53 23.39 -0.48
N ALA A 71 -11.42 22.44 -1.40
CA ALA A 71 -11.74 21.03 -1.16
C ALA A 71 -10.83 20.42 -0.08
N PHE A 72 -9.52 20.69 -0.13
CA PHE A 72 -8.55 20.28 0.87
C PHE A 72 -8.91 20.83 2.25
N SER A 73 -9.19 22.12 2.37
CA SER A 73 -9.53 22.76 3.63
C SER A 73 -10.82 22.19 4.23
N ALA A 74 -11.84 21.95 3.39
CA ALA A 74 -13.07 21.31 3.81
C ALA A 74 -12.82 19.86 4.27
N ALA A 75 -12.01 19.10 3.53
CA ALA A 75 -11.68 17.72 3.89
C ALA A 75 -10.90 17.66 5.22
N ALA A 76 -9.87 18.49 5.39
CA ALA A 76 -9.08 18.57 6.61
C ALA A 76 -9.94 18.96 7.83
N ARG A 77 -10.87 19.91 7.65
CA ARG A 77 -11.76 20.35 8.73
C ARG A 77 -12.74 19.27 9.18
N TRP A 78 -13.42 18.62 8.24
CA TRP A 78 -14.51 17.69 8.55
C TRP A 78 -14.04 16.25 8.77
N PHE A 79 -13.06 15.79 8.00
CA PHE A 79 -12.53 14.43 8.09
C PHE A 79 -11.23 14.33 8.89
N GLY A 80 -10.57 15.45 9.23
CA GLY A 80 -9.34 15.44 10.03
C GLY A 80 -9.47 14.72 11.38
N PRO A 81 -10.49 15.02 12.21
CA PRO A 81 -10.69 14.31 13.47
C PRO A 81 -10.95 12.80 13.24
N PHE A 82 -11.82 12.47 12.28
CA PHE A 82 -12.08 11.08 11.91
C PHE A 82 -10.79 10.36 11.49
N TRP A 83 -9.93 11.01 10.70
CA TRP A 83 -8.66 10.47 10.26
C TRP A 83 -7.73 10.15 11.44
N GLN A 84 -7.62 11.05 12.42
CA GLN A 84 -6.81 10.82 13.63
C GLN A 84 -7.32 9.62 14.44
N PHE A 85 -8.63 9.51 14.66
CA PHE A 85 -9.22 8.36 15.34
C PHE A 85 -9.02 7.06 14.55
N LEU A 86 -9.17 7.11 13.22
CA LEU A 86 -8.97 5.96 12.34
C LEU A 86 -7.52 5.47 12.42
N LEU A 87 -6.54 6.38 12.41
CA LEU A 87 -5.12 6.04 12.55
C LEU A 87 -4.86 5.33 13.88
N LEU A 88 -5.33 5.90 14.99
CA LEU A 88 -5.14 5.30 16.31
C LEU A 88 -5.84 3.94 16.44
N ALA A 89 -7.08 3.83 15.97
CA ALA A 89 -7.85 2.59 16.03
C ALA A 89 -7.17 1.46 15.25
N THR A 90 -6.72 1.75 14.02
CA THR A 90 -6.03 0.76 13.19
C THR A 90 -4.66 0.39 13.73
N PHE A 91 -3.93 1.33 14.36
CA PHE A 91 -2.72 1.01 15.10
C PHE A 91 -2.96 0.04 16.26
N LEU A 92 -3.97 0.30 17.09
CA LEU A 92 -4.33 -0.59 18.19
C LEU A 92 -4.75 -1.97 17.69
N VAL A 93 -5.47 -2.05 16.57
CA VAL A 93 -5.82 -3.33 15.92
C VAL A 93 -4.56 -4.07 15.45
N ALA A 94 -3.61 -3.39 14.81
CA ALA A 94 -2.38 -3.99 14.34
C ALA A 94 -1.51 -4.53 15.49
N VAL A 95 -1.34 -3.74 16.56
CA VAL A 95 -0.63 -4.16 17.78
C VAL A 95 -1.32 -5.35 18.43
N THR A 96 -2.65 -5.27 18.61
CA THR A 96 -3.43 -6.38 19.20
C THR A 96 -3.27 -7.65 18.37
N LEU A 97 -3.34 -7.55 17.04
CA LEU A 97 -3.18 -8.69 16.14
C LEU A 97 -1.78 -9.31 16.25
N ALA A 98 -0.73 -8.48 16.35
CA ALA A 98 0.65 -8.93 16.46
C ALA A 98 0.90 -9.77 17.72
N PHE A 99 0.29 -9.41 18.86
CA PHE A 99 0.44 -10.14 20.12
C PHE A 99 -0.64 -11.21 20.36
N ALA A 100 -1.77 -11.13 19.67
CA ALA A 100 -2.83 -12.12 19.76
C ALA A 100 -2.43 -13.47 19.14
N ARG A 101 -3.19 -14.52 19.48
CA ARG A 101 -3.05 -15.85 18.86
C ARG A 101 -3.14 -15.81 17.33
N THR A 102 -3.93 -14.87 16.80
CA THR A 102 -4.10 -14.64 15.36
C THR A 102 -2.86 -14.10 14.66
N GLY A 103 -1.92 -13.47 15.38
CA GLY A 103 -0.63 -13.02 14.84
C GLY A 103 0.30 -14.17 14.45
N LYS A 104 0.05 -15.39 14.97
CA LYS A 104 0.81 -16.60 14.62
C LYS A 104 0.34 -17.25 13.32
N VAL A 105 -0.74 -16.75 12.71
CA VAL A 105 -1.29 -17.39 11.52
C VAL A 105 -0.46 -17.03 10.30
N ARG A 106 -0.01 -18.07 9.58
CA ARG A 106 0.72 -17.92 8.32
C ARG A 106 -0.23 -17.47 7.21
N LEU A 107 0.24 -16.52 6.42
CA LEU A 107 -0.47 -15.95 5.28
C LEU A 107 0.14 -16.47 3.98
N GLY A 108 -0.68 -16.61 2.93
CA GLY A 108 -0.29 -17.09 1.62
C GLY A 108 -0.40 -18.61 1.43
N GLY A 109 -1.03 -19.32 2.37
CA GLY A 109 -1.26 -20.78 2.25
C GLY A 109 0.00 -21.64 2.11
N ARG A 110 1.15 -21.16 2.59
CA ARG A 110 2.45 -21.86 2.53
C ARG A 110 3.02 -22.09 3.93
N ASP A 111 3.74 -23.19 4.08
CA ASP A 111 4.41 -23.54 5.34
C ASP A 111 5.70 -22.75 5.59
N ARG A 112 6.33 -22.24 4.53
CA ARG A 112 7.57 -21.46 4.59
C ARG A 112 7.43 -20.14 3.82
N PRO A 113 8.08 -19.06 4.30
CA PRO A 113 8.18 -17.81 3.54
C PRO A 113 8.83 -18.03 2.18
N GLU A 114 8.37 -17.28 1.17
CA GLU A 114 8.97 -17.27 -0.17
C GLU A 114 10.34 -16.57 -0.18
N TYR A 115 10.48 -15.52 0.62
CA TYR A 115 11.69 -14.72 0.72
C TYR A 115 12.37 -14.90 2.09
N GLY A 116 13.70 -14.91 2.08
CA GLY A 116 14.48 -14.86 3.31
C GLY A 116 14.26 -13.56 4.08
N ARG A 117 14.52 -13.56 5.38
CA ARG A 117 14.28 -12.39 6.26
C ARG A 117 14.99 -11.12 5.80
N PHE A 118 16.24 -11.25 5.36
CA PHE A 118 17.02 -10.12 4.83
C PHE A 118 16.37 -9.54 3.58
N GLN A 119 16.07 -10.38 2.59
CA GLN A 119 15.43 -9.95 1.34
C GLN A 119 14.06 -9.32 1.59
N TRP A 120 13.25 -9.89 2.48
CA TRP A 120 11.95 -9.32 2.85
C TRP A 120 12.07 -7.96 3.52
N THR A 121 13.01 -7.81 4.46
CA THR A 121 13.27 -6.53 5.13
C THR A 121 13.78 -5.50 4.13
N ALA A 122 14.69 -5.89 3.23
CA ALA A 122 15.20 -5.02 2.18
C ALA A 122 14.08 -4.54 1.23
N MET A 123 13.16 -5.43 0.83
CA MET A 123 12.01 -5.01 0.00
C MET A 123 11.15 -3.95 0.70
N ILE A 124 10.84 -4.13 1.99
CA ILE A 124 10.07 -3.14 2.77
C ILE A 124 10.82 -1.81 2.86
N MET A 125 12.11 -1.85 3.19
CA MET A 125 12.94 -0.63 3.29
C MET A 125 13.09 0.07 1.94
N SER A 126 13.19 -0.65 0.83
CA SER A 126 13.27 -0.05 -0.51
C SER A 126 11.96 0.61 -0.92
N THR A 127 10.80 0.04 -0.56
CA THR A 127 9.50 0.69 -0.82
C THR A 127 9.32 1.99 -0.03
N LEU A 128 10.03 2.17 1.08
CA LEU A 128 10.00 3.36 1.92
C LEU A 128 10.58 4.60 1.21
N LEU A 129 11.67 4.40 0.49
CA LEU A 129 12.47 5.49 -0.08
C LEU A 129 11.71 6.26 -1.18
N ALA A 130 10.76 5.61 -1.84
CA ALA A 130 10.07 6.14 -3.02
C ALA A 130 8.88 7.08 -2.70
N GLY A 131 8.31 7.04 -1.50
CA GLY A 131 7.05 7.73 -1.16
C GLY A 131 7.17 9.17 -0.65
N GLY A 132 8.35 9.80 -0.74
CA GLY A 132 8.62 11.12 -0.14
C GLY A 132 9.41 11.08 1.17
N GLY A 133 9.81 9.88 1.63
CA GLY A 133 10.58 9.69 2.86
C GLY A 133 11.90 10.48 2.87
N VAL A 134 12.61 10.59 1.75
CA VAL A 134 13.86 11.38 1.68
C VAL A 134 13.59 12.89 1.77
N PHE A 135 12.51 13.36 1.15
CA PHE A 135 12.15 14.79 1.15
C PHE A 135 11.68 15.24 2.54
N PHE A 136 10.73 14.53 3.12
CA PHE A 136 10.13 14.90 4.40
C PHE A 136 10.98 14.48 5.62
N ALA A 137 11.92 13.54 5.49
CA ALA A 137 12.81 13.17 6.60
C ALA A 137 13.61 14.38 7.14
N ALA A 138 14.02 15.30 6.26
CA ALA A 138 14.64 16.55 6.66
C ALA A 138 13.65 17.72 6.66
N GLY A 139 12.78 17.80 5.64
CA GLY A 139 11.89 18.93 5.45
C GLY A 139 10.89 19.12 6.58
N GLU A 140 10.30 18.04 7.07
CA GLU A 140 9.25 18.13 8.08
C GLU A 140 9.78 18.50 9.48
N PRO A 141 10.85 17.87 10.01
CA PRO A 141 11.43 18.31 11.27
C PRO A 141 11.89 19.77 11.23
N VAL A 142 12.49 20.22 10.13
CA VAL A 142 12.90 21.64 9.99
C VAL A 142 11.68 22.56 9.97
N GLN A 143 10.61 22.16 9.29
CA GLN A 143 9.37 22.94 9.29
C GLN A 143 8.73 23.01 10.68
N HIS A 144 8.69 21.92 11.44
CA HIS A 144 8.16 21.92 12.81
C HIS A 144 9.07 22.62 13.81
N PHE A 145 10.36 22.69 13.54
CA PHE A 145 11.32 23.45 14.36
C PHE A 145 11.09 24.96 14.23
N MET A 146 10.81 25.43 13.01
CA MET A 146 10.53 26.85 12.72
C MET A 146 9.07 27.23 12.98
N ASN A 147 8.14 26.28 12.85
CA ASN A 147 6.73 26.46 13.11
C ASN A 147 6.26 25.34 14.05
N VAL A 148 6.39 25.60 15.34
CA VAL A 148 6.13 24.62 16.40
C VAL A 148 4.71 24.04 16.24
N PRO A 149 4.54 22.71 16.26
CA PRO A 149 3.23 22.08 16.11
C PRO A 149 2.24 22.59 17.16
N PRO A 150 0.92 22.71 16.83
CA PRO A 150 -0.07 23.32 17.73
C PRO A 150 -0.13 22.72 19.13
N HIS A 151 0.17 21.42 19.28
CA HIS A 151 0.19 20.76 20.59
C HIS A 151 1.23 21.33 21.57
N TYR A 152 2.31 21.92 21.05
CA TYR A 152 3.39 22.53 21.83
C TYR A 152 3.34 24.07 21.81
N SER A 153 2.27 24.65 21.23
CA SER A 153 2.14 26.09 21.09
C SER A 153 1.99 26.77 22.46
N GLY A 154 2.73 27.86 22.67
CA GLY A 154 2.73 28.62 23.93
C GLY A 154 3.76 28.13 24.97
N ASP A 155 4.17 26.87 24.91
CA ASP A 155 5.16 26.28 25.82
C ASP A 155 6.56 26.22 25.22
N VAL A 156 6.66 26.19 23.88
CA VAL A 156 7.92 26.05 23.15
C VAL A 156 8.07 27.19 22.14
N GLU A 157 9.19 27.91 22.24
CA GLU A 157 9.54 28.97 21.30
C GLU A 157 10.12 28.39 20.00
N PRO A 158 9.66 28.83 18.82
CA PRO A 158 10.24 28.42 17.54
C PRO A 158 11.75 28.65 17.46
N GLY A 159 12.47 27.70 16.88
CA GLY A 159 13.93 27.79 16.75
C GLY A 159 14.73 27.53 18.04
N SER A 160 14.07 27.33 19.18
CA SER A 160 14.73 27.00 20.45
C SER A 160 15.23 25.55 20.47
N ALA A 161 16.11 25.22 21.42
CA ALA A 161 16.54 23.83 21.61
C ALA A 161 15.35 22.89 21.89
N ALA A 162 14.35 23.34 22.66
CA ALA A 162 13.13 22.58 22.96
C ALA A 162 12.25 22.37 21.71
N ALA A 163 12.30 23.27 20.73
CA ALA A 163 11.61 23.06 19.45
C ALA A 163 12.20 21.89 18.65
N GLY A 164 13.48 21.55 18.86
CA GLY A 164 14.10 20.38 18.24
C GLY A 164 13.42 19.08 18.65
N ASP A 165 13.20 18.90 19.96
CA ASP A 165 12.52 17.72 20.52
C ASP A 165 11.06 17.66 20.07
N ALA A 166 10.34 18.78 20.13
CA ALA A 166 8.95 18.88 19.69
C ALA A 166 8.79 18.55 18.19
N ALA A 167 9.71 19.05 17.36
CA ALA A 167 9.72 18.80 15.93
C ALA A 167 9.94 17.31 15.61
N LEU A 168 10.95 16.70 16.23
CA LEU A 168 11.22 15.28 16.05
C LEU A 168 10.07 14.42 16.56
N ALA A 169 9.50 14.73 17.73
CA ALA A 169 8.36 14.00 18.27
C ALA A 169 7.15 14.01 17.32
N GLN A 170 6.84 15.17 16.72
CA GLN A 170 5.77 15.29 15.74
C GLN A 170 6.06 14.50 14.47
N SER A 171 7.27 14.63 13.91
CA SER A 171 7.66 13.88 12.71
C SER A 171 7.66 12.36 12.96
N PHE A 172 8.10 11.89 14.14
CA PHE A 172 8.00 10.47 14.51
C PHE A 172 6.54 9.99 14.68
N THR A 173 5.61 10.89 15.04
CA THR A 173 4.19 10.53 15.06
C THR A 173 3.65 10.33 13.64
N HIS A 174 4.10 11.12 12.66
CA HIS A 174 3.67 11.02 11.27
C HIS A 174 4.37 9.91 10.46
N TRP A 175 5.61 9.55 10.80
CA TRP A 175 6.40 8.56 10.03
C TRP A 175 6.76 7.29 10.80
N GLY A 176 6.51 7.27 12.11
CA GLY A 176 6.76 6.13 12.98
C GLY A 176 5.64 5.09 12.95
N PHE A 177 5.58 4.26 13.99
CA PHE A 177 4.75 3.04 14.00
C PHE A 177 3.26 3.26 13.68
N LEU A 178 2.71 4.42 14.06
CA LEU A 178 1.32 4.78 13.79
C LEU A 178 1.01 4.76 12.29
N ALA A 179 1.87 5.37 11.46
CA ALA A 179 1.69 5.42 10.01
C ALA A 179 1.79 4.02 9.36
N TRP A 180 2.74 3.21 9.82
CA TRP A 180 3.01 1.86 9.31
C TRP A 180 1.87 0.87 9.54
N ALA A 181 1.22 0.99 10.70
CA ALA A 181 0.13 0.09 11.04
C ALA A 181 -1.04 0.22 10.04
N VAL A 182 -1.31 1.41 9.54
CA VAL A 182 -2.47 1.70 8.70
C VAL A 182 -2.18 1.45 7.22
N LEU A 183 -1.04 1.96 6.73
CA LEU A 183 -0.76 2.03 5.29
C LEU A 183 -0.37 0.67 4.69
N GLY A 184 0.41 -0.14 5.42
CA GLY A 184 0.97 -1.38 4.89
C GLY A 184 0.38 -2.64 5.51
N SER A 185 0.25 -2.69 6.84
CA SER A 185 0.11 -3.97 7.54
C SER A 185 -1.29 -4.59 7.40
N LEU A 186 -2.35 -3.88 7.78
CA LEU A 186 -3.71 -4.43 7.79
C LEU A 186 -4.28 -4.63 6.38
N GLY A 187 -4.02 -3.69 5.47
CA GLY A 187 -4.44 -3.80 4.07
C GLY A 187 -3.82 -5.02 3.39
N ALA A 188 -2.51 -5.26 3.57
CA ALA A 188 -1.83 -6.43 3.03
C ALA A 188 -2.39 -7.74 3.60
N ILE A 189 -2.72 -7.78 4.89
CA ILE A 189 -3.36 -8.96 5.52
C ILE A 189 -4.71 -9.24 4.88
N VAL A 190 -5.59 -8.25 4.76
CA VAL A 190 -6.93 -8.42 4.18
C VAL A 190 -6.82 -8.85 2.71
N MET A 191 -5.94 -8.21 1.93
CA MET A 191 -5.71 -8.55 0.53
C MET A 191 -5.18 -9.97 0.36
N MET A 192 -4.21 -10.37 1.19
CA MET A 192 -3.64 -11.72 1.13
C MET A 192 -4.67 -12.79 1.54
N ARG A 193 -5.50 -12.54 2.55
CA ARG A 193 -6.64 -13.39 2.89
C ARG A 193 -7.68 -13.45 1.78
N GLY A 194 -7.93 -12.32 1.10
CA GLY A 194 -8.80 -12.30 -0.04
C GLY A 194 -8.27 -13.18 -1.18
N ARG A 195 -6.95 -13.18 -1.37
CA ARG A 195 -6.29 -14.03 -2.37
C ARG A 195 -6.33 -15.51 -2.08
N GLU A 196 -6.16 -15.90 -0.83
CA GLU A 196 -6.36 -17.30 -0.40
C GLU A 196 -7.77 -17.79 -0.73
N ARG A 197 -8.76 -16.88 -0.79
CA ARG A 197 -10.15 -17.16 -1.18
C ARG A 197 -10.45 -16.94 -2.67
N GLY A 198 -9.42 -16.81 -3.51
CA GLY A 198 -9.58 -16.64 -4.96
C GLY A 198 -10.21 -15.30 -5.39
N LEU A 199 -10.16 -14.26 -4.54
CA LEU A 199 -10.61 -12.92 -4.93
C LEU A 199 -9.59 -12.23 -5.85
N PRO A 200 -10.06 -11.27 -6.68
CA PRO A 200 -9.15 -10.45 -7.47
C PRO A 200 -8.21 -9.60 -6.59
N LEU A 201 -6.99 -9.33 -7.06
CA LEU A 201 -6.12 -8.32 -6.48
C LEU A 201 -6.59 -6.93 -6.93
N ARG A 202 -7.75 -6.50 -6.44
CA ARG A 202 -8.32 -5.18 -6.73
C ARG A 202 -8.67 -4.48 -5.42
N PRO A 203 -8.61 -3.14 -5.35
CA PRO A 203 -8.95 -2.39 -4.14
C PRO A 203 -10.28 -2.80 -3.51
N ARG A 204 -11.30 -3.12 -4.33
CA ARG A 204 -12.59 -3.63 -3.86
C ARG A 204 -12.47 -4.81 -2.91
N THR A 205 -11.44 -5.66 -3.02
CA THR A 205 -11.24 -6.83 -2.15
C THR A 205 -11.06 -6.46 -0.69
N LEU A 206 -10.64 -5.24 -0.37
CA LEU A 206 -10.62 -4.72 0.99
C LEU A 206 -12.01 -4.71 1.64
N LEU A 207 -13.08 -4.62 0.85
CA LEU A 207 -14.46 -4.67 1.31
C LEU A 207 -15.01 -6.08 1.50
N TYR A 208 -14.24 -7.11 1.15
CA TYR A 208 -14.67 -8.50 1.28
C TYR A 208 -15.18 -8.88 2.68
N PRO A 209 -14.56 -8.45 3.80
CA PRO A 209 -15.06 -8.77 5.14
C PRO A 209 -16.50 -8.30 5.41
N LEU A 210 -16.96 -7.25 4.71
CA LEU A 210 -18.30 -6.67 4.88
C LEU A 210 -19.30 -7.18 3.83
N LEU A 211 -18.85 -7.33 2.58
CA LEU A 211 -19.72 -7.61 1.44
C LEU A 211 -19.71 -9.09 1.00
N GLY A 212 -18.71 -9.85 1.42
CA GLY A 212 -18.48 -11.22 0.96
C GLY A 212 -18.26 -11.28 -0.55
N ASP A 213 -18.73 -12.35 -1.20
CA ASP A 213 -18.56 -12.55 -2.65
C ASP A 213 -19.28 -11.53 -3.53
N ARG A 214 -20.26 -10.80 -2.98
CA ARG A 214 -20.94 -9.71 -3.69
C ARG A 214 -19.97 -8.64 -4.18
N VAL A 215 -18.81 -8.50 -3.52
CA VAL A 215 -17.76 -7.55 -3.90
C VAL A 215 -17.32 -7.72 -5.36
N ARG A 216 -17.38 -8.94 -5.91
CA ARG A 216 -16.96 -9.25 -7.29
C ARG A 216 -17.76 -8.48 -8.34
N HIS A 217 -19.06 -8.27 -8.09
CA HIS A 217 -19.99 -7.65 -9.04
C HIS A 217 -20.68 -6.39 -8.48
N SER A 218 -20.26 -5.91 -7.31
CA SER A 218 -20.90 -4.75 -6.67
C SER A 218 -20.56 -3.44 -7.37
N ARG A 219 -21.58 -2.61 -7.59
CA ARG A 219 -21.41 -1.22 -8.05
C ARG A 219 -20.55 -0.39 -7.08
N LEU A 220 -20.68 -0.67 -5.78
CA LEU A 220 -19.84 -0.08 -4.75
C LEU A 220 -18.36 -0.47 -4.93
N GLY A 221 -18.07 -1.73 -5.26
CA GLY A 221 -16.71 -2.17 -5.57
C GLY A 221 -16.11 -1.49 -6.79
N THR A 222 -16.89 -1.27 -7.84
CA THR A 222 -16.47 -0.47 -9.02
C THR A 222 -16.15 0.98 -8.62
N ALA A 223 -17.00 1.61 -7.80
CA ALA A 223 -16.76 2.97 -7.32
C ALA A 223 -15.48 3.06 -6.47
N VAL A 224 -15.26 2.08 -5.58
CA VAL A 224 -14.03 2.01 -4.76
C VAL A 224 -12.79 1.82 -5.62
N ASP A 225 -12.83 0.94 -6.62
CA ASP A 225 -11.69 0.78 -7.53
C ASP A 225 -11.35 2.11 -8.24
N ILE A 226 -12.36 2.84 -8.74
CA ILE A 226 -12.17 4.16 -9.39
C ILE A 226 -11.56 5.17 -8.41
N ILE A 227 -12.13 5.30 -7.21
CA ILE A 227 -11.64 6.23 -6.18
C ILE A 227 -10.20 5.89 -5.79
N CYS A 228 -9.88 4.60 -5.61
CA CYS A 228 -8.53 4.17 -5.28
C CYS A 228 -7.53 4.48 -6.40
N ILE A 229 -7.89 4.29 -7.67
CA ILE A 229 -7.00 4.66 -8.79
C ILE A 229 -6.72 6.16 -8.77
N VAL A 230 -7.76 7.00 -8.65
CA VAL A 230 -7.60 8.46 -8.59
C VAL A 230 -6.76 8.86 -7.38
N ALA A 231 -7.00 8.27 -6.21
CA ALA A 231 -6.27 8.55 -4.98
C ALA A 231 -4.79 8.15 -5.07
N VAL A 232 -4.47 6.97 -5.64
CA VAL A 232 -3.08 6.55 -5.85
C VAL A 232 -2.37 7.50 -6.81
N VAL A 233 -2.99 7.83 -7.95
CA VAL A 233 -2.37 8.77 -8.91
C VAL A 233 -2.13 10.13 -8.26
N ALA A 234 -3.13 10.69 -7.58
CA ALA A 234 -3.00 11.96 -6.87
C ALA A 234 -1.88 11.91 -5.81
N GLY A 235 -1.77 10.83 -5.04
CA GLY A 235 -0.73 10.67 -4.02
C GLY A 235 0.67 10.38 -4.56
N THR A 236 0.81 9.85 -5.78
CA THR A 236 2.12 9.62 -6.41
C THR A 236 2.65 10.80 -7.22
N VAL A 237 1.75 11.68 -7.69
CA VAL A 237 2.10 12.84 -8.52
C VAL A 237 2.27 14.12 -7.70
N GLY A 238 1.48 14.27 -6.62
CA GLY A 238 1.57 15.40 -5.71
C GLY A 238 2.76 15.30 -4.77
#